data_AF-A0A7V3FVS5-F1
#
_entry.id   AF-A0A7V3FVS5-F1
#
_cell.length_a   1.000
_cell.length_b   1.000
_cell.length_c   1.000
_cell.angle_alpha   90.00
_cell.angle_beta   90.00
_cell.angle_gamma   90.00
#
_symmetry.space_group_name_H-M   'P 1'
#
loop_
_entity.id
_entity.type
_entity.pdbx_description
1 polymer ?
#
loop_
_entity_poly.entity_id
_entity_poly.type
_entity_poly.pdbx_seq_one_letter_code
_entity_poly.pdbx_strand_id
1 'polypeptide(L)'
;CLGMQLMTNSSEEGSEKGLGWINAETKKFDFSGTEKKYPVPHMGWEYVKAKKPSRLLENMYDEPRFYFVHSYFVAVNNPEDALLKTNYGFDYVSGFEKENIVGVQFHPEKSHKFGMMLLKNFAANY
;
A
#
# COMPACT_ATOMS: atom_id res chain seq x y z
N CYS A 1 -2.55 4.77 3.56
CA CYS A 1 -3.62 4.34 4.47
C CYS A 1 -4.98 4.63 3.85
N LEU A 2 -5.97 5.15 4.58
CA LEU A 2 -7.34 5.38 4.09
C LEU A 2 -7.41 6.17 2.77
N GLY A 3 -6.57 7.20 2.60
CA GLY A 3 -6.53 7.96 1.35
C GLY A 3 -6.28 7.11 0.10
N MET A 4 -5.39 6.10 0.19
CA MET A 4 -5.15 5.14 -0.90
C MET A 4 -6.38 4.26 -1.15
N GLN A 5 -7.07 3.83 -0.10
CA GLN A 5 -8.24 2.97 -0.18
C GLN A 5 -9.44 3.70 -0.79
N LEU A 6 -9.61 4.99 -0.49
CA LEU A 6 -10.66 5.83 -1.09
C LEU A 6 -10.51 5.95 -2.63
N MET A 7 -9.30 5.83 -3.17
CA MET A 7 -9.04 5.89 -4.61
C MET A 7 -9.48 4.63 -5.38
N THR A 8 -9.83 3.55 -4.67
CA THR A 8 -10.29 2.28 -5.24
C THR A 8 -11.76 2.34 -5.65
N ASN A 9 -12.30 1.28 -6.26
CA ASN A 9 -13.70 1.21 -6.68
C ASN A 9 -14.67 1.07 -5.49
N SER A 10 -14.27 0.34 -4.45
CA SER A 10 -15.08 0.03 -3.27
C SER A 10 -14.23 -0.48 -2.11
N SER A 11 -14.81 -0.53 -0.91
CA SER A 11 -14.20 -1.10 0.29
C SER A 11 -15.16 -2.01 1.01
N GLU A 12 -14.70 -3.19 1.43
CA GLU A 12 -15.47 -4.10 2.30
C GLU A 12 -15.75 -3.52 3.69
N GLU A 13 -15.13 -2.39 4.05
CA GLU A 13 -15.45 -1.65 5.28
C GLU A 13 -16.80 -0.93 5.20
N GLY A 14 -17.34 -0.69 4.00
CA GLY A 14 -18.59 0.03 3.78
C GLY A 14 -19.33 -0.40 2.53
N SER A 15 -20.36 0.37 2.15
CA SER A 15 -21.22 0.07 0.98
C SER A 15 -21.13 1.12 -0.13
N GLU A 16 -20.54 2.28 0.15
CA GLU A 16 -20.44 3.37 -0.80
C GLU A 16 -19.34 3.11 -1.83
N LYS A 17 -19.54 3.70 -3.03
CA LYS A 17 -18.51 3.67 -4.08
C LYS A 17 -17.30 4.49 -3.64
N GLY A 18 -16.11 3.98 -3.95
CA GLY A 18 -14.89 4.77 -3.89
C GLY A 18 -14.77 5.69 -5.11
N LEU A 19 -13.65 6.42 -5.18
CA LEU A 19 -13.39 7.38 -6.26
C LEU A 19 -13.19 6.71 -7.62
N GLY A 20 -12.84 5.41 -7.65
CA GLY A 20 -12.66 4.65 -8.89
C GLY A 20 -11.49 5.14 -9.76
N TRP A 21 -10.51 5.82 -9.16
CA TRP A 21 -9.34 6.34 -9.86
C TRP A 21 -8.34 5.24 -10.22
N ILE A 22 -8.29 4.19 -9.39
CA ILE A 22 -7.56 2.94 -9.65
C ILE A 22 -8.58 1.80 -9.74
N ASN A 23 -8.41 0.95 -10.75
CA ASN A 23 -9.21 -0.26 -10.89
C ASN A 23 -8.76 -1.32 -9.88
N ALA A 24 -9.30 -1.22 -8.67
CA ALA A 24 -8.95 -2.04 -7.52
C ALA A 24 -10.10 -2.09 -6.52
N GLU A 25 -10.05 -3.04 -5.59
CA GLU A 25 -10.95 -3.11 -4.43
C GLU A 25 -10.16 -3.12 -3.13
N THR A 26 -10.72 -2.51 -2.09
CA THR A 26 -10.19 -2.59 -0.72
C THR A 26 -10.87 -3.76 0.01
N LYS A 27 -10.08 -4.78 0.37
CA LYS A 27 -10.57 -6.04 0.96
C LYS A 27 -10.07 -6.23 2.38
N LYS A 28 -10.86 -6.88 3.22
CA LYS A 28 -10.47 -7.19 4.60
C LYS A 28 -9.44 -8.32 4.59
N PHE A 29 -8.47 -8.24 5.49
CA PHE A 29 -7.65 -9.41 5.77
C PHE A 29 -8.51 -10.54 6.34
N ASP A 30 -8.46 -11.70 5.69
CA ASP A 30 -9.06 -12.94 6.17
C ASP A 30 -7.99 -14.04 6.23
N PHE A 31 -7.71 -14.47 7.45
CA PHE A 31 -6.74 -15.53 7.77
C PHE A 31 -7.42 -16.75 8.42
N SER A 32 -8.75 -16.83 8.35
CA SER A 32 -9.52 -17.93 8.96
C SER A 32 -9.13 -19.32 8.44
N GLY A 33 -8.63 -19.39 7.20
CA GLY A 33 -8.16 -20.63 6.57
C GLY A 33 -6.67 -20.94 6.71
N THR A 34 -5.89 -20.15 7.46
CA THR A 34 -4.44 -20.36 7.59
C THR A 34 -4.06 -21.02 8.92
N GLU A 35 -3.11 -21.97 8.91
CA GLU A 35 -2.63 -22.64 10.14
C GLU A 35 -1.99 -21.66 11.14
N LYS A 36 -1.33 -20.62 10.62
CA LYS A 36 -0.70 -19.58 11.43
C LYS A 36 -1.70 -18.46 11.72
N LYS A 37 -1.75 -18.01 12.97
CA LYS A 37 -2.52 -16.81 13.36
C LYS A 37 -1.78 -15.54 12.96
N TYR A 38 -2.45 -14.69 12.19
CA TYR A 38 -1.99 -13.34 11.85
C TYR A 38 -2.91 -12.31 12.53
N PRO A 39 -2.41 -11.49 13.47
CA PRO A 39 -3.25 -10.50 14.14
C PRO A 39 -3.77 -9.43 13.18
N VAL A 40 -5.04 -9.05 13.33
CA VAL A 40 -5.67 -7.96 12.57
C VAL A 40 -6.14 -6.89 13.56
N PRO A 41 -5.76 -5.61 13.41
CA PRO A 41 -5.08 -5.01 12.26
C PRO A 41 -3.61 -5.46 12.09
N HIS A 42 -3.17 -5.51 10.84
CA HIS A 42 -1.74 -5.57 10.52
C HIS A 42 -1.09 -4.29 11.02
N MET A 43 -0.28 -4.41 12.08
CA MET A 43 0.33 -3.28 12.76
C MET A 43 1.82 -3.54 13.01
N GLY A 44 2.67 -2.62 12.55
CA GLY A 44 4.11 -2.72 12.76
C GLY A 44 4.93 -2.25 11.57
N TRP A 45 6.23 -2.52 11.63
CA TRP A 45 7.16 -2.21 10.56
C TRP A 45 7.30 -3.40 9.64
N GLU A 46 7.05 -3.19 8.35
CA GLU A 46 7.25 -4.23 7.33
C GLU A 46 8.17 -3.77 6.22
N TYR A 47 8.88 -4.73 5.65
CA TYR A 47 9.64 -4.52 4.42
C TYR A 47 8.71 -4.36 3.24
N VAL A 48 9.12 -3.51 2.32
CA VAL A 48 8.41 -3.24 1.09
C VAL A 48 9.31 -3.56 -0.09
N LYS A 49 8.77 -4.28 -1.07
CA LYS A 49 9.47 -4.62 -2.31
C LYS A 49 8.85 -3.86 -3.48
N ALA A 50 9.70 -3.20 -4.27
CA ALA A 50 9.28 -2.57 -5.51
C ALA A 50 8.99 -3.63 -6.58
N LYS A 51 7.90 -3.44 -7.33
CA LYS A 51 7.52 -4.30 -8.47
C LYS A 51 8.00 -3.75 -9.80
N LYS A 52 8.16 -2.43 -9.90
CA LYS A 52 8.63 -1.69 -11.07
C LYS A 52 9.44 -0.47 -10.62
N PRO A 53 10.31 0.09 -11.49
CA PRO A 53 10.95 1.38 -11.24
C PRO A 53 9.91 2.49 -11.07
N SER A 54 10.20 3.48 -10.22
CA SER A 54 9.31 4.62 -9.97
C SER A 54 10.07 5.84 -9.48
N ARG A 55 9.60 7.02 -9.89
CA ARG A 55 10.10 8.31 -9.38
C ARG A 55 9.87 8.47 -7.87
N LEU A 56 8.90 7.75 -7.31
CA LEU A 56 8.61 7.75 -5.88
C LEU A 56 9.72 7.08 -5.06
N LEU A 57 10.48 6.18 -5.68
CA LEU A 57 11.51 5.36 -5.03
C LEU A 57 12.93 5.76 -5.44
N GLU A 58 13.08 6.91 -6.08
CA GLU A 58 14.38 7.44 -6.49
C GLU A 58 15.31 7.61 -5.27
N ASN A 59 16.54 7.12 -5.36
CA ASN A 59 17.51 7.14 -4.25
C ASN A 59 17.00 6.54 -2.93
N MET A 60 16.01 5.64 -2.99
CA MET A 60 15.52 4.94 -1.81
C MET A 60 16.60 4.03 -1.23
N TYR A 61 16.61 3.91 0.09
CA TYR A 61 17.51 3.00 0.80
C TYR A 61 17.23 1.54 0.42
N ASP A 62 18.26 0.70 0.53
CA ASP A 62 18.12 -0.74 0.43
C ASP A 62 17.15 -1.29 1.49
N GLU A 63 16.34 -2.27 1.09
CA GLU A 63 15.35 -2.95 1.91
C GLU A 63 14.49 -2.00 2.77
N PRO A 64 13.76 -1.06 2.14
CA PRO A 64 13.04 -0.03 2.86
C PRO A 64 11.92 -0.65 3.70
N ARG A 65 11.72 -0.11 4.90
CA ARG A 65 10.66 -0.51 5.82
C ARG A 65 9.75 0.66 6.13
N PHE A 66 8.47 0.37 6.26
CA PHE A 66 7.47 1.38 6.57
C PHE A 66 6.53 0.91 7.67
N TYR A 67 5.94 1.86 8.38
CA TYR A 67 4.98 1.59 9.46
C TYR A 67 3.57 1.42 8.91
N PHE A 68 2.95 0.29 9.22
CA PHE A 68 1.60 -0.08 8.86
C PHE A 68 0.69 -0.14 10.09
N VAL A 69 -0.58 0.22 9.88
CA VAL A 69 -1.68 -0.01 10.83
C VAL A 69 -3.00 -0.05 10.05
N HIS A 70 -3.47 -1.24 9.68
CA HIS A 70 -4.70 -1.38 8.88
C HIS A 70 -5.28 -2.80 8.96
N SER A 71 -6.60 -2.92 8.79
CA SER A 71 -7.32 -4.20 8.72
C SER A 71 -7.70 -4.62 7.30
N TYR A 72 -7.49 -3.72 6.33
CA TYR A 72 -7.90 -3.87 4.94
C TYR A 72 -6.73 -3.56 4.01
N PHE A 73 -6.61 -4.32 2.93
CA PHE A 73 -5.58 -4.18 1.91
C PHE A 73 -6.19 -3.90 0.54
N VAL A 74 -5.40 -3.30 -0.36
CA VAL A 74 -5.82 -3.05 -1.74
C VAL A 74 -5.47 -4.24 -2.63
N ALA A 75 -6.46 -4.71 -3.38
CA ALA A 75 -6.31 -5.70 -4.43
C ALA A 75 -6.50 -5.01 -5.78
N VAL A 76 -5.42 -4.85 -6.56
CA VAL A 76 -5.50 -4.26 -7.90
C VAL A 76 -5.96 -5.30 -8.93
N ASN A 77 -6.81 -4.89 -9.86
CA ASN A 77 -7.25 -5.74 -10.97
C ASN A 77 -6.26 -5.70 -12.14
N ASN A 78 -5.51 -4.60 -12.28
CA ASN A 78 -4.43 -4.47 -13.25
C ASN A 78 -3.06 -4.62 -12.54
N PRO A 79 -2.30 -5.69 -12.78
CA PRO A 79 -0.99 -5.89 -12.16
C PRO A 79 0.02 -4.77 -12.43
N GLU A 80 -0.09 -4.07 -13.57
CA GLU A 80 0.79 -2.95 -13.93
C GLU A 80 0.62 -1.75 -13.01
N ASP A 81 -0.53 -1.59 -12.34
CA ASP A 81 -0.76 -0.48 -11.40
C ASP A 81 -0.06 -0.74 -10.05
N ALA A 82 0.33 -1.99 -9.73
CA ALA A 82 1.03 -2.31 -8.50
C ALA A 82 2.47 -1.77 -8.51
N LEU A 83 2.79 -0.88 -7.56
CA LEU A 83 4.14 -0.36 -7.38
C LEU A 83 4.90 -1.11 -6.29
N LEU A 84 4.26 -1.31 -5.14
CA LEU A 84 4.88 -1.83 -3.93
C LEU A 84 4.12 -3.06 -3.43
N LYS A 85 4.86 -4.08 -2.97
CA LYS A 85 4.30 -5.24 -2.29
C LYS A 85 4.87 -5.41 -0.89
N THR A 86 4.03 -5.93 -0.01
CA THR A 86 4.38 -6.32 1.36
C THR A 86 3.79 -7.69 1.64
N ASN A 87 4.52 -8.50 2.40
CA ASN A 87 4.04 -9.81 2.83
C ASN A 87 3.46 -9.71 4.24
N TYR A 88 2.21 -10.11 4.41
CA TYR A 88 1.58 -10.30 5.71
C TYR A 88 0.64 -11.49 5.63
N GLY A 89 1.18 -12.70 5.79
CA GLY A 89 0.48 -13.96 5.51
C GLY A 89 0.38 -14.28 4.02
N PHE A 90 0.19 -13.27 3.19
CA PHE A 90 0.32 -13.31 1.73
C PHE A 90 0.86 -11.98 1.21
N ASP A 91 1.29 -11.95 -0.04
CA ASP A 91 1.72 -10.73 -0.71
C ASP A 91 0.50 -9.89 -1.14
N TYR A 92 0.44 -8.65 -0.66
CA TYR A 92 -0.58 -7.68 -1.07
C TYR A 92 0.05 -6.40 -1.61
N VAL A 93 -0.75 -5.58 -2.31
CA VAL A 93 -0.30 -4.29 -2.84
C VAL A 93 -0.27 -3.27 -1.70
N SER A 94 0.94 -2.89 -1.28
CA SER A 94 1.17 -1.85 -0.27
C SER A 94 1.36 -0.46 -0.87
N GLY A 95 1.39 -0.36 -2.20
CA GLY A 95 1.32 0.90 -2.93
C GLY A 95 1.08 0.71 -4.42
N PHE A 96 0.36 1.63 -5.04
CA PHE A 96 0.11 1.67 -6.48
C PHE A 96 0.63 2.97 -7.11
N GLU A 97 0.83 2.92 -8.41
CA GLU A 97 1.18 4.08 -9.22
C GLU A 97 0.60 3.91 -10.63
N LYS A 98 -0.24 4.87 -11.01
CA LYS A 98 -0.82 4.99 -12.35
C LYS A 98 -0.78 6.45 -12.77
N GLU A 99 0.08 6.77 -13.75
CA GLU A 99 0.30 8.14 -14.21
C GLU A 99 0.66 9.08 -13.04
N ASN A 100 -0.19 10.07 -12.73
CA ASN A 100 -0.01 11.00 -11.62
C ASN A 100 -0.67 10.55 -10.31
N ILE A 101 -1.29 9.37 -10.28
CA ILE A 101 -2.04 8.84 -9.14
C ILE A 101 -1.15 7.87 -8.38
N VAL A 102 -0.80 8.25 -7.15
CA VAL A 102 0.06 7.48 -6.26
C VAL A 102 -0.65 7.27 -4.92
N GLY A 103 -0.61 6.03 -4.43
CA GLY A 103 -1.19 5.69 -3.14
C GLY A 103 -0.32 4.67 -2.44
N VAL A 104 -0.12 4.86 -1.13
CA VAL A 104 0.61 3.93 -0.26
C VAL A 104 -0.24 3.53 0.93
N GLN A 105 -0.17 2.26 1.35
CA GLN A 105 -0.98 1.72 2.44
C GLN A 105 -0.39 2.08 3.80
N PHE A 106 0.95 2.07 3.91
CA PHE A 106 1.70 2.49 5.08
C PHE A 106 1.62 4.01 5.33
N HIS A 107 2.20 4.43 6.44
CA HIS A 107 2.26 5.81 6.92
C HIS A 107 3.67 6.39 6.72
N PRO A 108 3.97 7.05 5.60
CA PRO A 108 5.30 7.61 5.36
C PRO A 108 5.69 8.63 6.44
N GLU A 109 4.75 9.40 6.97
CA GLU A 109 4.98 10.36 8.07
C GLU A 109 5.41 9.70 9.38
N LYS A 110 5.12 8.40 9.56
CA LYS A 110 5.54 7.60 10.72
C LYS A 110 6.74 6.68 10.42
N SER A 111 7.29 6.75 9.21
CA SER A 111 8.28 5.79 8.71
C SER A 111 9.72 6.32 8.68
N HIS A 112 10.03 7.32 9.50
CA HIS A 112 11.39 7.85 9.71
C HIS A 112 12.08 8.20 8.37
N LYS A 113 13.35 7.80 8.20
CA LYS A 113 14.17 8.13 7.02
C LYS A 113 13.58 7.61 5.71
N PHE A 114 12.93 6.43 5.73
CA PHE A 114 12.32 5.83 4.53
C PHE A 114 11.10 6.63 4.10
N GLY A 115 10.26 6.96 5.08
CA GLY A 115 9.10 7.84 4.91
C GLY A 115 9.46 9.23 4.40
N MET A 116 10.48 9.84 5.00
CA MET A 116 10.99 11.16 4.59
C MET A 116 11.51 11.14 3.16
N MET A 117 12.28 10.12 2.76
CA MET A 117 12.75 9.99 1.37
C MET A 117 11.56 9.86 0.40
N LEU A 118 10.57 9.02 0.74
CA LEU A 118 9.39 8.82 -0.10
C LEU A 118 8.59 10.13 -0.28
N LEU A 119 8.38 10.89 0.79
CA LEU A 119 7.69 12.19 0.73
C LEU A 119 8.49 13.23 -0.06
N LYS A 120 9.82 13.27 0.10
CA LYS A 120 10.70 14.13 -0.68
C LYS A 120 10.59 13.83 -2.17
N ASN A 121 10.62 12.56 -2.54
CA ASN A 121 10.48 12.12 -3.92
C ASN A 121 9.11 12.46 -4.49
N PHE A 122 8.04 12.27 -3.71
CA PHE A 122 6.71 12.68 -4.11
C PHE A 122 6.67 14.17 -4.45
N ALA A 123 7.11 15.03 -3.53
CA ALA A 123 7.08 16.49 -3.72
C ALA A 123 7.99 17.02 -4.84
N ALA A 124 9.05 16.28 -5.21
CA ALA A 124 9.97 16.68 -6.26
C ALA A 124 9.55 16.21 -7.66
N ASN A 125 8.82 15.10 -7.75
CA ASN A 125 8.62 14.37 -9.00
C ASN A 125 7.16 14.24 -9.46
N TYR A 126 6.20 14.69 -8.65
CA TYR A 126 4.74 14.66 -8.90
C TYR A 126 4.12 16.02 -8.58
#